data_AF-A0A1G9TKA4-F1
#
_entry.id   AF-A0A1G9TKA4-F1
#
_cell.length_a   1.000
_cell.length_b   1.000
_cell.length_c   1.000
_cell.angle_alpha   90.00
_cell.angle_beta   90.00
_cell.angle_gamma   90.00
#
_symmetry.space_group_name_H-M   'P 1'
#
loop_
_entity.id
_entity.type
_entity.pdbx_description
1 polymer ?
#
loop_
_entity_poly.entity_id
_entity_poly.type
_entity_poly.pdbx_seq_one_letter_code
_entity_poly.pdbx_strand_id
1 'polypeptide(L)'
;MPESAVTIIGLPGSGKTTYLAALWAILNERPRDAALRFRELGAGDRSYLTEIARRWRSAHEQERTLPGIRVVTLHMSGPADEPVSVTFPDLAGETFVRMWVDRTCSKDVYGHLASSGLLLFVNADKIAQVAYIRDAANLARLVGETLTAGEPVAWDAETAPTQVQLVGLLDALRSQPFEEKHRRVAIVVSAWDRAEEEGTSPEEFLAGRMPLLAQYMRQNLAGWDWRVYGVSAQGGEFDPADDRKPRAPNVDRLRELSTLAERIKVVGSDGQSNDLTEPLAWVLG
;
A
#
# COMPACT_ATOMS: atom_id res chain seq x y z
N MET A 1 -23.30 -3.24 -15.86
CA MET A 1 -22.78 -1.89 -15.50
C MET A 1 -21.29 -1.90 -15.81
N PRO A 2 -20.67 -0.80 -16.25
CA PRO A 2 -19.21 -0.80 -16.43
C PRO A 2 -18.56 -0.99 -15.06
N GLU A 3 -17.71 -2.01 -14.95
CA GLU A 3 -17.00 -2.35 -13.73
C GLU A 3 -15.74 -1.47 -13.64
N SER A 4 -15.74 -0.49 -12.75
CA SER A 4 -14.56 0.37 -12.53
C SER A 4 -13.54 -0.34 -11.63
N ALA A 5 -12.68 -1.16 -12.23
CA ALA A 5 -11.67 -1.91 -11.48
C ALA A 5 -10.62 -0.98 -10.85
N VAL A 6 -10.10 -1.37 -9.68
CA VAL A 6 -9.06 -0.65 -8.95
C VAL A 6 -7.96 -1.64 -8.58
N THR A 7 -6.75 -1.44 -9.09
CA THR A 7 -5.65 -2.34 -8.74
C THR A 7 -4.91 -1.85 -7.51
N ILE A 8 -4.48 -2.79 -6.66
CA ILE A 8 -3.56 -2.51 -5.57
C ILE A 8 -2.18 -3.09 -5.91
N ILE A 9 -1.16 -2.24 -5.87
CA ILE A 9 0.25 -2.62 -6.06
C ILE A 9 1.03 -2.28 -4.79
N GLY A 10 2.02 -3.09 -4.44
CA GLY A 10 2.99 -2.73 -3.41
C GLY A 10 3.90 -3.90 -3.07
N LEU A 11 5.12 -3.61 -2.65
CA LEU A 11 6.13 -4.61 -2.28
C LEU A 11 5.72 -5.41 -1.02
N PRO A 12 6.44 -6.48 -0.65
CA PRO A 12 6.16 -7.24 0.57
C PRO A 12 6.10 -6.34 1.81
N GLY A 13 5.11 -6.58 2.68
CA GLY A 13 4.95 -5.79 3.90
C GLY A 13 4.46 -4.35 3.69
N SER A 14 4.01 -3.97 2.49
CA SER A 14 3.52 -2.61 2.20
C SER A 14 2.14 -2.26 2.79
N GLY A 15 1.48 -3.17 3.51
CA GLY A 15 0.20 -2.91 4.18
C GLY A 15 -1.07 -3.18 3.37
N LYS A 16 -0.99 -3.74 2.14
CA LYS A 16 -2.15 -4.04 1.27
C LYS A 16 -3.24 -4.86 1.98
N THR A 17 -2.87 -6.03 2.50
CA THR A 17 -3.82 -6.94 3.16
C THR A 17 -4.38 -6.34 4.45
N THR A 18 -3.56 -5.59 5.20
CA THR A 18 -4.01 -4.84 6.38
C THR A 18 -5.05 -3.78 6.02
N TYR A 19 -4.84 -3.04 4.92
CA TYR A 19 -5.79 -2.07 4.42
C TYR A 19 -7.11 -2.74 3.98
N LEU A 20 -7.05 -3.86 3.24
CA LEU A 20 -8.24 -4.62 2.85
C LEU A 20 -9.01 -5.15 4.08
N ALA A 21 -8.29 -5.64 5.10
CA ALA A 21 -8.87 -6.12 6.35
C ALA A 21 -9.58 -5.00 7.12
N ALA A 22 -8.94 -3.84 7.26
CA ALA A 22 -9.50 -2.66 7.90
C ALA A 22 -10.72 -2.15 7.12
N LEU A 23 -10.60 -1.99 5.80
CA LEU A 23 -11.68 -1.59 4.91
C LEU A 23 -12.90 -2.49 5.08
N TRP A 24 -12.73 -3.81 4.97
CA TRP A 24 -13.83 -4.76 5.18
C TRP A 24 -14.43 -4.64 6.58
N ALA A 25 -13.60 -4.42 7.61
CA ALA A 25 -14.09 -4.29 8.97
C ALA A 25 -15.01 -3.07 9.18
N ILE A 26 -14.66 -1.92 8.59
CA ILE A 26 -15.40 -0.65 8.72
C ILE A 26 -16.62 -0.61 7.81
N LEU A 27 -16.54 -1.14 6.59
CA LEU A 27 -17.67 -1.15 5.66
C LEU A 27 -18.89 -1.88 6.26
N ASN A 28 -18.65 -2.84 7.16
CA ASN A 28 -19.70 -3.51 7.92
C ASN A 28 -20.34 -2.63 9.02
N GLU A 29 -19.68 -1.57 9.50
CA GLU A 29 -20.23 -0.61 10.46
C GLU A 29 -21.11 0.46 9.80
N ARG A 30 -21.10 0.56 8.46
CA ARG A 30 -21.85 1.54 7.65
C ARG A 30 -21.65 2.99 8.15
N PRO A 31 -20.42 3.51 8.11
CA PRO A 31 -20.14 4.90 8.44
C PRO A 31 -21.01 5.85 7.60
N ARG A 32 -21.59 6.88 8.24
CA ARG A 32 -22.51 7.82 7.58
C ARG A 32 -21.80 8.77 6.62
N ASP A 33 -20.55 9.11 6.92
CA ASP A 33 -19.77 10.15 6.23
C ASP A 33 -18.72 9.56 5.27
N ALA A 34 -18.83 8.27 4.92
CA ALA A 34 -17.88 7.64 3.99
C ALA A 34 -18.14 8.05 2.52
N ALA A 35 -17.07 8.29 1.78
CA ALA A 35 -17.06 8.64 0.37
C ALA A 35 -17.69 7.54 -0.50
N LEU A 36 -17.45 6.27 -0.16
CA LEU A 36 -18.10 5.11 -0.77
C LEU A 36 -18.89 4.32 0.26
N ARG A 37 -20.14 3.98 -0.08
CA ARG A 37 -21.02 3.16 0.77
C ARG A 37 -21.07 1.73 0.27
N PHE A 38 -20.78 0.76 1.14
CA PHE A 38 -20.86 -0.65 0.79
C PHE A 38 -22.31 -1.10 0.54
N ARG A 39 -22.52 -1.84 -0.56
CA ARG A 39 -23.81 -2.42 -0.93
C ARG A 39 -23.81 -3.92 -0.70
N GLU A 40 -22.96 -4.63 -1.41
CA GLU A 40 -22.88 -6.08 -1.36
C GLU A 40 -21.51 -6.59 -1.80
N LEU A 41 -21.21 -7.83 -1.42
CA LEU A 41 -20.04 -8.55 -1.92
C LEU A 41 -20.41 -9.12 -3.29
N GLY A 42 -19.67 -8.76 -4.33
CA GLY A 42 -19.83 -9.33 -5.67
C GLY A 42 -19.17 -10.70 -5.76
N ALA A 43 -17.97 -10.74 -6.33
CA ALA A 43 -17.12 -11.93 -6.38
C ALA A 43 -16.12 -11.96 -5.23
N GLY A 44 -15.72 -13.15 -4.79
CA GLY A 44 -14.62 -13.34 -3.84
C GLY A 44 -14.97 -14.20 -2.62
N ASP A 45 -13.93 -14.56 -1.88
CA ASP A 45 -14.06 -15.44 -0.72
C ASP A 45 -14.40 -14.62 0.55
N ARG A 46 -15.67 -14.69 0.96
CA ARG A 46 -16.13 -14.06 2.21
C ARG A 46 -15.42 -14.62 3.44
N SER A 47 -15.04 -15.90 3.43
CA SER A 47 -14.36 -16.52 4.57
C SER A 47 -12.97 -15.90 4.75
N TYR A 48 -12.25 -15.69 3.66
CA TYR A 48 -10.98 -14.97 3.64
C TYR A 48 -11.12 -13.54 4.21
N LEU A 49 -12.06 -12.73 3.70
CA LEU A 49 -12.29 -11.37 4.21
C LEU A 49 -12.63 -11.34 5.70
N THR A 50 -13.45 -12.30 6.14
CA THR A 50 -13.84 -12.44 7.55
C THR A 50 -12.64 -12.80 8.41
N GLU A 51 -11.73 -13.64 7.92
CA GLU A 51 -10.52 -14.03 8.64
C GLU A 51 -9.57 -12.84 8.84
N ILE A 52 -9.22 -12.13 7.78
CA ILE A 52 -8.28 -11.00 7.86
C ILE A 52 -8.87 -9.87 8.73
N ALA A 53 -10.17 -9.60 8.62
CA ALA A 53 -10.84 -8.60 9.44
C ALA A 53 -10.96 -9.03 10.91
N ARG A 54 -11.13 -10.33 11.21
CA ARG A 54 -11.10 -10.84 12.58
C ARG A 54 -9.73 -10.59 13.23
N ARG A 55 -8.64 -10.91 12.53
CA ARG A 55 -7.27 -10.61 13.03
C ARG A 55 -7.08 -9.13 13.28
N TRP A 56 -7.49 -8.30 12.31
CA TRP A 56 -7.39 -6.85 12.43
C TRP A 56 -8.20 -6.30 13.62
N ARG A 57 -9.45 -6.75 13.82
CA ARG A 57 -10.28 -6.35 14.97
C ARG A 57 -9.63 -6.72 16.30
N SER A 58 -9.04 -7.91 16.37
CA SER A 58 -8.28 -8.36 17.54
C SER A 58 -6.91 -7.71 17.70
N ALA A 59 -6.53 -6.77 16.83
CA ALA A 59 -5.24 -6.10 16.81
C ALA A 59 -4.05 -7.10 16.77
N HIS A 60 -4.16 -8.11 15.90
CA HIS A 60 -3.07 -9.02 15.55
C HIS A 60 -2.61 -8.75 14.12
N GLU A 61 -1.31 -8.83 13.90
CA GLU A 61 -0.72 -8.74 12.56
C GLU A 61 -1.33 -9.76 11.61
N GLN A 62 -1.46 -9.35 10.34
CA GLN A 62 -1.89 -10.25 9.28
C GLN A 62 -0.80 -11.29 9.02
N GLU A 63 -1.20 -12.51 8.66
CA GLU A 63 -0.22 -13.46 8.14
C GLU A 63 0.32 -12.99 6.80
N ARG A 64 1.49 -13.52 6.44
CA ARG A 64 2.03 -13.32 5.11
C ARG A 64 1.04 -13.88 4.08
N THR A 65 0.64 -13.04 3.13
CA THR A 65 -0.19 -13.44 2.01
C THR A 65 0.48 -14.61 1.28
N LEU A 66 -0.22 -15.74 1.22
CA LEU A 66 0.29 -16.93 0.53
C LEU A 66 0.42 -16.65 -0.97
N PRO A 67 1.38 -17.30 -1.66
CA PRO A 67 1.49 -17.20 -3.12
C PRO A 67 0.18 -17.59 -3.81
N GLY A 68 -0.29 -16.74 -4.72
CA GLY A 68 -1.55 -16.89 -5.43
C GLY A 68 -2.26 -15.55 -5.64
N ILE A 69 -3.41 -15.60 -6.31
CA ILE A 69 -4.26 -14.43 -6.54
C ILE A 69 -5.59 -14.67 -5.81
N ARG A 70 -5.91 -13.82 -4.84
CA ARG A 70 -7.24 -13.77 -4.23
C ARG A 70 -7.93 -12.50 -4.67
N VAL A 71 -8.98 -12.64 -5.47
CA VAL A 71 -9.73 -11.50 -6.00
C VAL A 71 -11.00 -11.31 -5.19
N VAL A 72 -11.24 -10.08 -4.76
CA VAL A 72 -12.46 -9.67 -4.06
C VAL A 72 -13.06 -8.48 -4.77
N THR A 73 -14.31 -8.57 -5.17
CA THR A 73 -15.07 -7.47 -5.76
C THR A 73 -16.12 -6.98 -4.76
N LEU A 74 -16.01 -5.72 -4.37
CA LEU A 74 -16.98 -5.04 -3.53
C LEU A 74 -17.89 -4.17 -4.40
N HIS A 75 -19.20 -4.40 -4.34
CA HIS A 75 -20.16 -3.47 -4.92
C HIS A 75 -20.46 -2.38 -3.89
N MET A 76 -20.27 -1.13 -4.32
CA MET A 76 -20.37 0.08 -3.52
C MET A 76 -21.25 1.10 -4.26
N SER A 77 -21.62 2.17 -3.58
CA SER A 77 -22.25 3.33 -4.18
C SER A 77 -21.49 4.59 -3.81
N GLY A 78 -21.23 5.46 -4.78
CA GLY A 78 -20.60 6.75 -4.55
C GLY A 78 -21.54 7.77 -3.91
N PRO A 79 -21.10 9.04 -3.79
CA PRO A 79 -21.84 10.08 -3.09
C PRO A 79 -23.23 10.33 -3.68
N ALA A 80 -23.38 10.30 -5.01
CA ALA A 80 -24.64 10.51 -5.73
C ALA A 80 -25.44 9.21 -5.94
N ASP A 81 -25.11 8.16 -5.18
CA ASP A 81 -25.72 6.84 -5.22
C ASP A 81 -25.50 6.05 -6.52
N GLU A 82 -24.54 6.49 -7.33
CA GLU A 82 -24.08 5.79 -8.52
C GLU A 82 -23.39 4.47 -8.14
N PRO A 83 -23.69 3.36 -8.83
CA PRO A 83 -23.12 2.06 -8.53
C PRO A 83 -21.66 1.96 -9.00
N VAL A 84 -20.79 1.50 -8.11
CA VAL A 84 -19.36 1.35 -8.34
C VAL A 84 -18.93 -0.04 -7.89
N SER A 85 -18.06 -0.70 -8.65
CA SER A 85 -17.54 -2.03 -8.31
C SER A 85 -16.04 -1.97 -8.14
N VAL A 86 -15.56 -2.22 -6.94
CA VAL A 86 -14.12 -2.13 -6.60
C VAL A 86 -13.56 -3.54 -6.50
N THR A 87 -12.73 -3.92 -7.45
CA THR A 87 -12.12 -5.26 -7.52
C THR A 87 -10.70 -5.23 -6.99
N PHE A 88 -10.47 -5.83 -5.82
CA PHE A 88 -9.21 -5.94 -5.11
C PHE A 88 -8.50 -7.28 -5.42
N PRO A 89 -7.40 -7.26 -6.19
CA PRO A 89 -6.52 -8.42 -6.28
C PRO A 89 -5.56 -8.39 -5.08
N ASP A 90 -5.81 -9.21 -4.06
CA ASP A 90 -4.87 -9.41 -2.95
C ASP A 90 -3.73 -10.32 -3.42
N LEU A 91 -2.77 -9.66 -4.09
CA LEU A 91 -1.54 -10.25 -4.59
C LEU A 91 -0.46 -10.17 -3.52
N ALA A 92 0.23 -11.29 -3.30
CA ALA A 92 1.44 -11.31 -2.49
C ALA A 92 2.47 -10.31 -3.05
N GLY A 93 3.13 -9.55 -2.18
CA GLY A 93 4.06 -8.49 -2.59
C GLY A 93 5.24 -9.00 -3.43
N GLU A 94 5.59 -10.27 -3.23
CA GLU A 94 6.61 -11.02 -3.94
C GLU A 94 6.29 -11.13 -5.44
N THR A 95 5.00 -11.08 -5.81
CA THR A 95 4.57 -11.03 -7.22
C THR A 95 5.17 -9.79 -7.90
N PHE A 96 5.11 -8.64 -7.24
CA PHE A 96 5.63 -7.39 -7.79
C PHE A 96 7.17 -7.35 -7.75
N VAL A 97 7.80 -7.97 -6.75
CA VAL A 97 9.26 -8.15 -6.74
C VAL A 97 9.70 -8.96 -7.96
N ARG A 98 9.04 -10.10 -8.23
CA ARG A 98 9.35 -10.93 -9.42
C ARG A 98 9.12 -10.19 -10.73
N MET A 99 8.05 -9.38 -10.84
CA MET A 99 7.84 -8.54 -12.01
C MET A 99 9.01 -7.58 -12.26
N TRP A 100 9.61 -7.04 -11.18
CA TRP A 100 10.80 -6.18 -11.27
C TRP A 100 12.07 -6.97 -11.62
N VAL A 101 12.31 -8.10 -10.94
CA VAL A 101 13.51 -8.92 -11.10
C VAL A 101 13.54 -9.61 -12.45
N ASP A 102 12.49 -10.36 -12.77
CA ASP A 102 12.42 -11.21 -13.96
C ASP A 102 11.99 -10.42 -15.21
N ARG A 103 11.46 -9.21 -15.03
CA ARG A 103 10.85 -8.39 -16.11
C ARG A 103 9.75 -9.13 -16.87
N THR A 104 9.01 -9.99 -16.16
CA THR A 104 7.88 -10.75 -16.71
C THR A 104 6.60 -10.45 -15.96
N CYS A 105 5.46 -10.64 -16.64
CA CYS A 105 4.13 -10.51 -16.05
C CYS A 105 3.26 -11.66 -16.54
N SER A 106 2.60 -12.39 -15.63
CA SER A 106 1.67 -13.44 -16.03
C SER A 106 0.38 -12.84 -16.58
N LYS A 107 -0.34 -13.61 -17.42
CA LYS A 107 -1.62 -13.15 -18.01
C LYS A 107 -2.67 -12.85 -16.94
N ASP A 108 -2.69 -13.62 -15.87
CA ASP A 108 -3.65 -13.41 -14.77
C ASP A 108 -3.37 -12.10 -14.03
N VAL A 109 -2.09 -11.81 -13.74
CA VAL A 109 -1.68 -10.55 -13.10
C VAL A 109 -1.91 -9.36 -14.04
N TYR A 110 -1.65 -9.52 -15.34
CA TYR A 110 -1.93 -8.51 -16.35
C TYR A 110 -3.40 -8.06 -16.35
N GLY A 111 -4.35 -9.02 -16.32
CA GLY A 111 -5.78 -8.71 -16.35
C GLY A 111 -6.22 -7.86 -15.16
N HIS A 112 -5.58 -8.03 -14.00
CA HIS A 112 -5.80 -7.18 -12.84
C HIS A 112 -5.17 -5.79 -13.04
N LEU A 113 -3.91 -5.71 -13.43
CA LEU A 113 -3.15 -4.45 -13.57
C LEU A 113 -3.61 -3.54 -14.73
N ALA A 114 -4.52 -3.99 -15.59
CA ALA A 114 -5.03 -3.23 -16.72
C ALA A 114 -5.99 -2.08 -16.32
N SER A 115 -6.36 -1.95 -15.04
CA SER A 115 -7.33 -0.94 -14.59
C SER A 115 -6.84 0.50 -14.66
N SER A 116 -7.76 1.45 -14.83
CA SER A 116 -7.48 2.89 -14.81
C SER A 116 -7.18 3.42 -13.40
N GLY A 117 -7.83 2.87 -12.37
CA GLY A 117 -7.55 3.22 -10.97
C GLY A 117 -6.43 2.34 -10.37
N LEU A 118 -5.47 2.95 -9.69
CA LEU A 118 -4.33 2.29 -9.07
C LEU A 118 -4.05 2.83 -7.66
N LEU A 119 -3.95 1.95 -6.66
CA LEU A 119 -3.36 2.27 -5.35
C LEU A 119 -1.96 1.68 -5.27
N LEU A 120 -0.96 2.56 -5.12
CA LEU A 120 0.43 2.17 -4.91
C LEU A 120 0.77 2.27 -3.42
N PHE A 121 0.90 1.13 -2.76
CA PHE A 121 1.24 1.05 -1.33
C PHE A 121 2.75 1.10 -1.12
N VAL A 122 3.16 2.03 -0.26
CA VAL A 122 4.49 2.10 0.33
C VAL A 122 4.33 2.12 1.85
N ASN A 123 5.14 1.35 2.58
CA ASN A 123 5.15 1.41 4.04
C ASN A 123 6.25 2.35 4.51
N ALA A 124 5.88 3.35 5.32
CA ALA A 124 6.78 4.41 5.77
C ALA A 124 8.05 3.89 6.45
N ASP A 125 7.93 2.78 7.17
CA ASP A 125 9.00 2.19 7.98
C ASP A 125 9.86 1.16 7.25
N LYS A 126 9.35 0.60 6.15
CA LYS A 126 10.00 -0.48 5.40
C LYS A 126 10.64 0.01 4.10
N ILE A 127 10.94 1.30 4.01
CA ILE A 127 11.60 1.89 2.84
C ILE A 127 13.09 1.54 2.88
N ALA A 128 13.52 0.67 1.97
CA ALA A 128 14.94 0.40 1.73
C ALA A 128 15.56 1.61 1.01
N GLN A 129 16.39 2.35 1.74
CA GLN A 129 17.09 3.54 1.26
C GLN A 129 18.28 3.19 0.38
N VAL A 130 18.73 4.16 -0.42
CA VAL A 130 19.97 4.03 -1.20
C VAL A 130 21.15 4.00 -0.24
N ALA A 131 22.00 2.96 -0.32
CA ALA A 131 23.25 2.92 0.42
C ALA A 131 24.32 3.73 -0.34
N TYR A 132 24.75 4.86 0.22
CA TYR A 132 25.81 5.66 -0.38
C TYR A 132 27.18 5.23 0.12
N ILE A 133 28.15 5.11 -0.80
CA ILE A 133 29.56 4.82 -0.48
C ILE A 133 30.11 5.83 0.54
N ARG A 134 29.72 7.11 0.41
CA ARG A 134 30.12 8.16 1.34
C ARG A 134 29.65 7.89 2.77
N ASP A 135 28.42 7.42 2.94
CA ASP A 135 27.84 7.21 4.26
C ASP A 135 28.47 5.99 4.93
N ALA A 136 28.74 4.93 4.17
CA ALA A 136 29.54 3.80 4.62
C ALA A 136 30.96 4.23 5.07
N ALA A 137 31.62 5.10 4.29
CA ALA A 137 32.94 5.62 4.64
C ALA A 137 32.92 6.50 5.90
N ASN A 138 31.87 7.31 6.08
CA ASN A 138 31.70 8.13 7.28
C ASN A 138 31.43 7.26 8.51
N LEU A 139 30.58 6.24 8.38
CA LEU A 139 30.29 5.32 9.48
C LEU A 139 31.55 4.56 9.91
N ALA A 140 32.31 4.01 8.96
CA ALA A 140 33.57 3.31 9.24
C ALA A 140 34.55 4.20 10.03
N ARG A 141 34.71 5.46 9.61
CA ARG A 141 35.53 6.45 10.35
C ARG A 141 35.04 6.68 11.77
N LEU A 142 33.72 6.77 11.97
CA LEU A 142 33.12 7.02 13.28
C LEU A 142 33.35 5.85 14.26
N VAL A 143 33.29 4.61 13.76
CA VAL A 143 33.52 3.40 14.58
C VAL A 143 35.00 2.99 14.67
N GLY A 144 35.91 3.76 14.06
CA GLY A 144 37.35 3.46 14.05
C GLY A 144 37.71 2.25 13.18
N GLU A 145 36.84 1.85 12.26
CA GLU A 145 37.09 0.78 11.31
C GLU A 145 37.63 1.32 9.99
N THR A 146 38.43 0.49 9.31
CA THR A 146 38.93 0.80 7.98
C THR A 146 38.13 -0.01 6.96
N LEU A 147 37.51 0.66 5.99
CA LEU A 147 36.87 -0.04 4.88
C LEU A 147 37.94 -0.82 4.09
N THR A 148 37.83 -2.14 4.11
CA THR A 148 38.63 -3.01 3.26
C THR A 148 37.87 -3.30 1.97
N ALA A 149 38.60 -3.46 0.86
CA ALA A 149 38.00 -3.92 -0.37
C ALA A 149 37.51 -5.37 -0.17
N GLY A 150 36.19 -5.55 -0.17
CA GLY A 150 35.57 -6.87 -0.17
C GLY A 150 35.69 -7.54 -1.54
N GLU A 151 35.33 -8.82 -1.59
CA GLU A 151 35.18 -9.51 -2.89
C GLU A 151 34.00 -8.91 -3.66
N PRO A 152 34.12 -8.72 -4.99
CA PRO A 152 33.00 -8.29 -5.81
C PRO A 152 31.84 -9.27 -5.69
N VAL A 153 30.70 -8.79 -5.22
CA VAL A 153 29.46 -9.57 -5.18
C VAL A 153 28.69 -9.32 -6.48
N ALA A 154 28.10 -10.37 -7.05
CA ALA A 154 27.21 -10.23 -8.20
C ALA A 154 26.02 -9.34 -7.84
N TRP A 155 25.61 -8.46 -8.75
CA TRP A 155 24.46 -7.59 -8.52
C TRP A 155 23.17 -8.41 -8.42
N ASP A 156 22.36 -8.10 -7.42
CA ASP A 156 21.06 -8.70 -7.18
C ASP A 156 19.96 -7.64 -7.26
N ALA A 157 19.01 -7.83 -8.18
CA ALA A 157 17.89 -6.94 -8.41
C ALA A 157 16.94 -6.79 -7.21
N GLU A 158 16.83 -7.82 -6.36
CA GLU A 158 15.99 -7.79 -5.15
C GLU A 158 16.52 -6.80 -4.11
N THR A 159 17.83 -6.58 -4.11
CA THR A 159 18.51 -5.63 -3.20
C THR A 159 18.38 -4.17 -3.63
N ALA A 160 17.75 -3.92 -4.79
CA ALA A 160 17.55 -2.56 -5.27
C ALA A 160 16.71 -1.73 -4.28
N PRO A 161 17.02 -0.42 -4.09
CA PRO A 161 16.26 0.45 -3.21
C PRO A 161 14.76 0.47 -3.55
N THR A 162 13.90 0.63 -2.56
CA THR A 162 12.43 0.56 -2.73
C THR A 162 11.94 1.45 -3.86
N GLN A 163 12.39 2.71 -3.91
CA GLN A 163 12.00 3.66 -4.95
C GLN A 163 12.39 3.21 -6.38
N VAL A 164 13.51 2.49 -6.54
CA VAL A 164 13.98 1.99 -7.83
C VAL A 164 13.04 0.89 -8.33
N GLN A 165 12.68 -0.05 -7.44
CA GLN A 165 11.74 -1.11 -7.78
C GLN A 165 10.35 -0.54 -8.15
N LEU A 166 9.84 0.40 -7.34
CA LEU A 166 8.53 1.01 -7.56
C LEU A 166 8.48 1.80 -8.88
N VAL A 167 9.49 2.62 -9.18
CA VAL A 167 9.57 3.34 -10.45
C VAL A 167 9.65 2.36 -11.62
N GLY A 168 10.41 1.27 -11.49
CA GLY A 168 10.46 0.22 -12.48
C GLY A 168 9.11 -0.45 -12.76
N LEU A 169 8.33 -0.71 -11.71
CA LEU A 169 6.98 -1.25 -11.84
C LEU A 169 6.05 -0.26 -12.54
N LEU A 170 6.08 1.02 -12.16
CA LEU A 170 5.27 2.05 -12.80
C LEU A 170 5.66 2.26 -14.27
N ASP A 171 6.96 2.23 -14.61
CA ASP A 171 7.41 2.34 -16.00
C ASP A 171 6.98 1.13 -16.84
N ALA A 172 6.96 -0.07 -16.25
CA ALA A 172 6.41 -1.26 -16.91
C ALA A 172 4.92 -1.11 -17.24
N LEU A 173 4.12 -0.49 -16.36
CA LEU A 173 2.69 -0.24 -16.58
C LEU A 173 2.40 0.80 -17.66
N ARG A 174 3.40 1.59 -18.07
CA ARG A 174 3.31 2.56 -19.17
C ARG A 174 3.56 1.91 -20.54
N SER A 175 4.18 0.73 -20.55
CA SER A 175 4.62 0.06 -21.76
C SER A 175 3.64 -1.03 -22.19
N GLN A 176 3.71 -1.43 -23.45
CA GLN A 176 3.00 -2.60 -23.95
C GLN A 176 3.32 -3.83 -23.07
N PRO A 177 2.35 -4.70 -22.76
CA PRO A 177 1.00 -4.79 -23.34
C PRO A 177 -0.06 -3.89 -22.69
N PHE A 178 0.27 -3.05 -21.70
CA PHE A 178 -0.73 -2.20 -21.05
C PHE A 178 -1.18 -1.06 -21.98
N GLU A 179 -2.47 -1.06 -22.32
CA GLU A 179 -3.04 -0.08 -23.26
C GLU A 179 -3.64 1.14 -22.55
N GLU A 180 -3.91 1.07 -21.25
CA GLU A 180 -4.52 2.18 -20.50
C GLU A 180 -3.54 3.35 -20.37
N LYS A 181 -3.88 4.45 -21.04
CA LYS A 181 -3.04 5.65 -21.14
C LYS A 181 -3.34 6.66 -20.04
N HIS A 182 -4.55 6.67 -19.49
CA HIS A 182 -4.96 7.61 -18.46
C HIS A 182 -5.29 6.86 -17.18
N ARG A 183 -4.33 6.84 -16.26
CA ARG A 183 -4.50 6.22 -14.94
C ARG A 183 -4.62 7.28 -13.87
N ARG A 184 -5.39 6.97 -12.84
CA ARG A 184 -5.39 7.69 -11.57
C ARG A 184 -4.63 6.86 -10.54
N VAL A 185 -3.54 7.41 -10.01
CA VAL A 185 -2.62 6.71 -9.10
C VAL A 185 -2.65 7.35 -7.71
N ALA A 186 -3.27 6.67 -6.74
CA ALA A 186 -3.19 7.05 -5.34
C ALA A 186 -1.97 6.38 -4.70
N ILE A 187 -0.97 7.15 -4.32
CA ILE A 187 0.19 6.65 -3.57
C ILE A 187 -0.20 6.64 -2.10
N VAL A 188 -0.32 5.45 -1.52
CA VAL A 188 -0.68 5.24 -0.13
C VAL A 188 0.59 4.99 0.69
N VAL A 189 1.02 5.99 1.46
CA VAL A 189 2.04 5.86 2.49
C VAL A 189 1.39 5.25 3.73
N SER A 190 1.44 3.92 3.82
CA SER A 190 0.93 3.15 4.95
C SER A 190 1.82 3.24 6.19
N ALA A 191 1.26 2.93 7.36
CA ALA A 191 1.88 3.13 8.67
C ALA A 191 2.24 4.60 8.92
N TRP A 192 1.34 5.50 8.50
CA TRP A 192 1.55 6.95 8.56
C TRP A 192 1.74 7.48 9.98
N ASP A 193 1.23 6.77 10.98
CA ASP A 193 1.38 7.08 12.41
C ASP A 193 2.84 7.08 12.86
N ARG A 194 3.71 6.37 12.13
CA ARG A 194 5.16 6.35 12.37
C ARG A 194 5.93 7.44 11.63
N ALA A 195 5.36 7.98 10.54
CA ALA A 195 5.96 9.06 9.77
C ALA A 195 5.48 10.45 10.22
N GLU A 196 4.31 10.53 10.86
CA GLU A 196 3.66 11.79 11.25
C GLU A 196 4.52 12.64 12.20
N GLU A 197 5.39 12.00 13.01
CA GLU A 197 6.31 12.69 13.91
C GLU A 197 7.32 13.60 13.18
N GLU A 198 7.58 13.36 11.88
CA GLU A 198 8.44 14.23 11.06
C GLU A 198 7.80 15.59 10.77
N GLY A 199 6.50 15.77 11.06
CA GLY A 199 5.80 17.04 10.89
C GLY A 199 5.63 17.47 9.44
N THR A 200 5.69 16.51 8.50
CA THR A 200 5.57 16.73 7.05
C THR A 200 4.25 16.21 6.52
N SER A 201 3.77 16.78 5.41
CA SER A 201 2.65 16.19 4.67
C SER A 201 3.06 14.88 3.98
N PRO A 202 2.11 13.99 3.63
CA PRO A 202 2.43 12.76 2.91
C PRO A 202 3.23 12.97 1.61
N GLU A 203 2.98 14.06 0.89
CA GLU A 203 3.70 14.40 -0.33
C GLU A 203 5.14 14.87 -0.04
N GLU A 204 5.34 15.70 0.98
CA GLU A 204 6.68 16.12 1.42
C GLU A 204 7.50 14.93 1.95
N PHE A 205 6.88 14.03 2.73
CA PHE A 205 7.50 12.79 3.17
C PHE A 205 7.95 11.94 1.98
N LEU A 206 7.08 11.76 0.98
CA LEU A 206 7.41 11.02 -0.24
C LEU A 206 8.61 11.65 -0.95
N ALA A 207 8.61 12.98 -1.10
CA ALA A 207 9.68 13.72 -1.76
C ALA A 207 11.02 13.64 -1.01
N GLY A 208 10.99 13.67 0.31
CA GLY A 208 12.18 13.56 1.15
C GLY A 208 12.75 12.14 1.21
N ARG A 209 11.88 11.13 1.38
CA ARG A 209 12.30 9.73 1.62
C ARG A 209 12.47 8.91 0.34
N MET A 210 11.82 9.29 -0.75
CA MET A 210 11.90 8.61 -2.06
C MET A 210 11.92 9.61 -3.22
N PRO A 211 12.98 10.43 -3.31
CA PRO A 211 13.05 11.52 -4.28
C PRO A 211 12.95 11.05 -5.75
N LEU A 212 13.44 9.84 -6.08
CA LEU A 212 13.32 9.30 -7.44
C LEU A 212 11.85 9.03 -7.81
N LEU A 213 11.08 8.44 -6.89
CA LEU A 213 9.66 8.18 -7.11
C LEU A 213 8.88 9.49 -7.21
N ALA A 214 9.12 10.42 -6.28
CA ALA A 214 8.47 11.73 -6.32
C ALA A 214 8.83 12.53 -7.59
N GLN A 215 10.07 12.44 -8.08
CA GLN A 215 10.46 13.04 -9.34
C GLN A 215 9.76 12.37 -10.53
N TYR A 216 9.73 11.04 -10.57
CA TYR A 216 9.07 10.29 -11.64
C TYR A 216 7.59 10.69 -11.77
N MET A 217 6.86 10.75 -10.65
CA MET A 217 5.45 11.12 -10.64
C MET A 217 5.23 12.59 -11.04
N ARG A 218 6.06 13.52 -10.54
CA ARG A 218 5.97 14.95 -10.90
C ARG A 218 6.26 15.24 -12.37
N GLN A 219 7.24 14.56 -12.96
CA GLN A 219 7.52 14.69 -14.39
C GLN A 219 6.36 14.18 -15.25
N ASN A 220 5.60 13.22 -14.70
CA ASN A 220 4.35 12.71 -15.26
C ASN A 220 4.41 12.41 -16.77
N LEU A 221 5.48 11.77 -17.21
CA LEU A 221 5.66 11.40 -18.63
C LEU A 221 4.57 10.44 -19.15
N ALA A 222 3.80 9.84 -18.23
CA ALA A 222 2.69 8.96 -18.54
C ALA A 222 1.34 9.70 -18.68
N GLY A 223 1.25 10.97 -18.28
CA GLY A 223 -0.01 11.72 -18.29
C GLY A 223 -1.05 11.21 -17.29
N TRP A 224 -0.60 10.62 -16.18
CA TRP A 224 -1.46 10.08 -15.13
C TRP A 224 -1.86 11.16 -14.14
N ASP A 225 -3.08 11.09 -13.62
CA ASP A 225 -3.44 11.84 -12.43
C ASP A 225 -2.86 11.10 -11.22
N TRP A 226 -2.35 11.82 -10.23
CA TRP A 226 -1.85 11.18 -9.00
C TRP A 226 -2.07 12.04 -7.76
N ARG A 227 -2.18 11.38 -6.62
CA ARG A 227 -2.25 11.99 -5.29
C ARG A 227 -1.52 11.13 -4.27
N VAL A 228 -1.07 11.74 -3.18
CA VAL A 228 -0.43 11.04 -2.06
C VAL A 228 -1.34 11.07 -0.86
N TYR A 229 -1.49 9.92 -0.20
CA TYR A 229 -2.26 9.76 1.03
C TYR A 229 -1.37 9.14 2.11
N GLY A 230 -1.39 9.71 3.31
CA GLY A 230 -0.88 9.05 4.52
C GLY A 230 -1.99 8.21 5.12
N VAL A 231 -1.78 6.91 5.33
CA VAL A 231 -2.79 6.01 5.87
C VAL A 231 -2.26 5.20 7.06
N SER A 232 -2.88 5.39 8.22
CA SER A 232 -2.76 4.51 9.38
C SER A 232 -3.99 3.62 9.45
N ALA A 233 -3.91 2.43 8.84
CA ALA A 233 -5.02 1.49 8.87
C ALA A 233 -5.14 0.71 10.20
N GLN A 234 -4.10 0.75 11.05
CA GLN A 234 -4.05 0.04 12.34
C GLN A 234 -4.20 0.99 13.53
N GLY A 235 -3.70 2.21 13.42
CA GLY A 235 -3.68 3.21 14.49
C GLY A 235 -2.65 2.96 15.59
N GLY A 236 -1.77 1.97 15.40
CA GLY A 236 -0.71 1.60 16.34
C GLY A 236 -0.19 0.19 16.09
N GLU A 237 0.67 -0.28 16.99
CA GLU A 237 1.30 -1.60 16.88
C GLU A 237 0.34 -2.74 17.25
N PHE A 238 0.32 -3.78 16.43
CA PHE A 238 -0.49 -4.97 16.64
C PHE A 238 0.36 -6.10 17.22
N ASP A 239 -0.28 -7.02 17.92
CA ASP A 239 0.36 -8.23 18.40
C ASP A 239 0.93 -9.04 17.21
N PRO A 240 2.17 -9.55 17.31
CA PRO A 240 2.77 -10.26 16.20
C PRO A 240 1.97 -11.50 15.80
N ALA A 241 2.03 -11.88 14.53
CA ALA A 241 1.36 -13.09 14.05
C ALA A 241 1.98 -14.40 14.64
N ASP A 242 3.21 -14.32 15.15
CA ASP A 242 3.86 -15.42 15.88
C ASP A 242 3.69 -15.20 17.39
N ASP A 243 2.83 -15.99 18.02
CA ASP A 243 2.49 -15.91 19.46
C ASP A 243 3.70 -16.08 20.40
N ARG A 244 4.86 -16.53 19.88
CA ARG A 244 6.11 -16.62 20.64
C ARG A 244 6.81 -15.27 20.81
N LYS A 245 6.44 -14.26 20.02
CA LYS A 245 6.99 -12.91 20.11
C LYS A 245 6.30 -12.11 21.23
N PRO A 246 6.99 -11.13 21.83
CA PRO A 246 6.38 -10.30 22.85
C PRO A 246 5.19 -9.53 22.28
N ARG A 247 4.20 -9.34 23.15
CA ARG A 247 3.00 -8.54 22.92
C ARG A 247 3.36 -7.11 22.52
N ALA A 248 2.60 -6.51 21.62
CA ALA A 248 2.79 -5.12 21.24
C ALA A 248 2.43 -4.17 22.39
N PRO A 249 3.20 -3.08 22.57
CA PRO A 249 2.90 -2.08 23.59
C PRO A 249 1.55 -1.41 23.31
N ASN A 250 0.76 -1.20 24.36
CA ASN A 250 -0.53 -0.49 24.31
C ASN A 250 -1.59 -1.08 23.35
N VAL A 251 -1.45 -2.33 22.88
CA VAL A 251 -2.42 -2.96 21.98
C VAL A 251 -3.83 -3.07 22.58
N ASP A 252 -3.95 -3.14 23.92
CA ASP A 252 -5.24 -3.11 24.62
C ASP A 252 -6.04 -1.85 24.32
N ARG A 253 -5.38 -0.69 24.23
CA ARG A 253 -6.04 0.57 23.86
C ARG A 253 -6.75 0.46 22.52
N LEU A 254 -6.14 -0.22 21.54
CA LEU A 254 -6.74 -0.42 20.22
C LEU A 254 -7.98 -1.31 20.31
N ARG A 255 -7.96 -2.33 21.17
CA ARG A 255 -9.07 -3.27 21.42
C ARG A 255 -10.25 -2.64 22.17
N GLU A 256 -9.97 -1.62 22.97
CA GLU A 256 -10.95 -0.92 23.82
C GLU A 256 -11.66 0.26 23.13
N LEU A 257 -11.26 0.64 21.91
CA LEU A 257 -11.91 1.71 21.16
C LEU A 257 -13.40 1.42 20.89
N SER A 258 -14.22 2.47 20.97
CA SER A 258 -15.68 2.35 20.86
C SER A 258 -16.13 2.09 19.42
N THR A 259 -15.40 2.64 18.44
CA THR A 259 -15.64 2.39 17.01
C THR A 259 -14.34 1.97 16.32
N LEU A 260 -14.44 1.11 15.30
CA LEU A 260 -13.26 0.67 14.56
C LEU A 260 -12.65 1.80 13.72
N ALA A 261 -13.48 2.77 13.30
CA ALA A 261 -13.02 3.96 12.57
C ALA A 261 -12.06 4.84 13.39
N GLU A 262 -12.13 4.84 14.73
CA GLU A 262 -11.19 5.59 15.58
C GLU A 262 -9.74 5.09 15.48
N ARG A 263 -9.52 3.86 14.99
CA ARG A 263 -8.18 3.31 14.72
C ARG A 263 -7.54 3.94 13.48
N ILE A 264 -8.33 4.61 12.66
CA ILE A 264 -7.96 4.89 11.28
C ILE A 264 -7.67 6.36 11.15
N LYS A 265 -6.55 6.65 10.49
CA LYS A 265 -6.20 7.98 10.05
C LYS A 265 -5.92 7.92 8.56
N VAL A 266 -6.57 8.80 7.80
CA VAL A 266 -6.27 9.10 6.41
C VAL A 266 -5.92 10.58 6.34
N VAL A 267 -4.78 10.91 5.76
CA VAL A 267 -4.32 12.27 5.53
C VAL A 267 -4.15 12.44 4.03
N GLY A 268 -4.95 13.32 3.43
CA GLY A 268 -4.88 13.68 2.02
C GLY A 268 -4.68 15.18 1.80
N SER A 269 -4.84 15.64 0.56
CA SER A 269 -4.81 17.06 0.22
C SER A 269 -5.92 17.87 0.90
N ASP A 270 -7.04 17.22 1.16
CA ASP A 270 -8.29 17.84 1.61
C ASP A 270 -8.42 17.84 3.16
N GLY A 271 -7.40 17.32 3.86
CA GLY A 271 -7.33 17.28 5.31
C GLY A 271 -7.14 15.86 5.87
N GLN A 272 -7.54 15.70 7.15
CA GLN A 272 -7.52 14.41 7.84
C GLN A 272 -8.94 13.85 7.97
N SER A 273 -9.08 12.55 7.76
CA SER A 273 -10.32 11.80 8.01
C SER A 273 -10.04 10.41 8.58
N ASN A 274 -11.11 9.64 8.82
CA ASN A 274 -11.05 8.25 9.25
C ASN A 274 -11.64 7.30 8.18
N ASP A 275 -11.79 7.78 6.94
CA ASP A 275 -12.45 7.05 5.86
C ASP A 275 -11.45 6.42 4.89
N LEU A 276 -11.24 5.10 5.02
CA LEU A 276 -10.38 4.35 4.09
C LEU A 276 -10.91 4.34 2.65
N THR A 277 -12.16 4.74 2.39
CA THR A 277 -12.70 4.77 1.03
C THR A 277 -12.27 6.01 0.24
N GLU A 278 -11.69 7.02 0.87
CA GLU A 278 -11.27 8.25 0.18
C GLU A 278 -10.26 8.01 -0.95
N PRO A 279 -9.15 7.27 -0.76
CA PRO A 279 -8.22 6.97 -1.85
C PRO A 279 -8.90 6.18 -2.98
N LEU A 280 -9.88 5.32 -2.65
CA LEU A 280 -10.65 4.55 -3.63
C LEU A 280 -11.57 5.44 -4.45
N ALA A 281 -12.35 6.30 -3.78
CA ALA A 281 -13.24 7.25 -4.43
C ALA A 281 -12.47 8.13 -5.42
N TRP A 282 -11.30 8.61 -5.02
CA TRP A 282 -10.49 9.48 -5.87
C TRP A 282 -9.96 8.78 -7.13
N VAL A 283 -9.47 7.54 -7.02
CA VAL A 283 -8.99 6.81 -8.21
C VAL A 283 -10.13 6.38 -9.15
N LEU A 284 -11.37 6.33 -8.67
CA LEU A 284 -12.51 5.82 -9.41
C LEU A 284 -13.20 6.84 -10.32
N GLY A 285 -13.10 8.14 -10.05
CA GLY A 285 -13.78 9.14 -10.88
C GLY A 285 -14.46 10.24 -10.10
#